data_AF-A0A4V1TNX3-F1
#
_entry.id   AF-A0A4V1TNX3-F1
#
_cell.length_a   1.000
_cell.length_b   1.000
_cell.length_c   1.000
_cell.angle_alpha   90.00
_cell.angle_beta   90.00
_cell.angle_gamma   90.00
#
_symmetry.space_group_name_H-M   'P 1'
#
loop_
_entity.id
_entity.type
_entity.pdbx_description
1 polymer ?
#
loop_
_entity_poly.entity_id
_entity_poly.type
_entity_poly.pdbx_seq_one_letter_code
_entity_poly.pdbx_strand_id
1 'polypeptide(L)'
;MSRRLLLIRVYNLFSLPLPVKLFLSYLFVVLVGAVPTYFYLKQLFLSEFMNDAVARVAGHAQLLGDFLTREPALQTRLTELEHLAPIMTERITYIGVSGRPLFDSSLDDLHGAENQLLKPEVARALGKMPQDEAFNGQEANTGVSRRFSETGQVETLY
;
A
#
# COMPACT_ATOMS: atom_id res chain seq x y z
N MET A 1 0.57 51.87 29.96
CA MET A 1 0.63 51.51 28.52
C MET A 1 2.08 51.59 28.06
N SER A 2 2.77 50.46 27.85
CA SER A 2 3.99 50.47 27.04
C SER A 2 4.20 49.11 26.40
N ARG A 3 4.15 49.09 25.07
CA ARG A 3 4.22 47.92 24.19
C ARG A 3 5.61 47.26 24.31
N ARG A 4 5.68 46.09 24.93
CA ARG A 4 6.82 45.18 24.78
C ARG A 4 6.72 44.54 23.39
N LEU A 5 7.34 45.20 22.41
CA LEU A 5 7.53 44.64 21.08
C LEU A 5 8.56 43.52 21.16
N LEU A 6 8.07 42.32 20.84
CA LEU A 6 8.77 41.12 20.44
C LEU A 6 9.78 41.43 19.32
N LEU A 7 10.99 41.82 19.71
CA LEU A 7 12.14 41.85 18.81
C LEU A 7 12.85 40.50 18.95
N ILE A 8 12.28 39.49 18.30
CA ILE A 8 12.95 38.22 18.06
C ILE A 8 14.27 38.56 17.36
N ARG A 9 15.34 38.22 18.06
CA ARG A 9 16.73 38.53 17.81
C ARG A 9 17.17 37.93 16.48
N VAL A 10 17.00 38.68 15.38
CA VAL A 10 17.66 38.44 14.07
C VAL A 10 19.15 38.82 14.15
N TYR A 11 19.82 38.41 15.23
CA TYR A 11 21.19 38.79 15.56
C TYR A 11 21.99 37.50 15.78
N ASN A 12 22.33 36.81 14.69
CA ASN A 12 23.50 35.91 14.67
C ASN A 12 23.93 35.41 13.28
N LEU A 13 23.43 35.96 12.17
CA LEU A 13 24.04 35.69 10.86
C LEU A 13 25.35 36.47 10.65
N PHE A 14 25.59 37.55 11.41
CA PHE A 14 26.72 38.44 11.18
C PHE A 14 28.06 37.89 11.68
N SER A 15 28.08 37.08 12.75
CA SER A 15 29.30 36.57 13.41
C SER A 15 29.88 35.28 12.81
N LEU A 16 29.26 34.72 11.75
CA LEU A 16 29.81 33.54 11.08
C LEU A 16 31.07 33.92 10.28
N PRO A 17 32.17 33.15 10.38
CA PRO A 17 33.36 33.40 9.58
C PRO A 17 33.04 33.26 8.10
N LEU A 18 33.64 34.13 7.28
CA LEU A 18 33.35 34.30 5.85
C LEU A 18 33.36 32.99 5.02
N PRO A 19 34.27 32.01 5.27
CA PRO A 19 34.25 30.71 4.58
C PRO A 19 32.96 29.91 4.82
N VAL A 20 32.38 30.01 6.02
CA VAL A 20 31.16 29.29 6.38
C VAL A 20 29.94 29.90 5.68
N LYS A 21 29.92 31.23 5.52
CA LYS A 21 28.86 31.92 4.76
C LYS A 21 28.88 31.50 3.28
N LEU A 22 30.07 31.43 2.69
CA LEU A 22 30.24 30.95 1.32
C LEU A 22 29.79 29.49 1.20
N PHE A 23 30.25 28.61 2.09
CA PHE A 23 29.81 27.21 2.10
C PHE A 23 28.29 27.07 2.18
N LEU A 24 27.63 27.79 3.10
CA LEU A 24 26.17 27.77 3.23
C LEU A 24 25.45 28.29 1.99
N SER A 25 25.97 29.34 1.33
CA SER A 25 25.38 29.84 0.07
C SER A 25 25.48 28.80 -1.06
N TYR A 26 26.62 28.12 -1.20
CA TYR A 26 26.78 27.05 -2.17
C TYR A 26 25.89 25.84 -1.84
N LEU A 27 25.84 25.44 -0.57
CA LEU A 27 24.96 24.38 -0.10
C LEU A 27 23.48 24.72 -0.38
N PHE A 28 23.07 25.98 -0.16
CA PHE A 28 21.72 26.42 -0.45
C PHE A 28 21.40 26.32 -1.94
N VAL A 29 22.29 26.79 -2.83
CA VAL A 29 22.11 26.66 -4.28
C VAL A 29 22.00 25.19 -4.70
N VAL A 30 22.84 24.32 -4.14
CA VAL A 30 22.78 22.87 -4.39
C VAL A 30 21.45 22.29 -3.90
N LEU A 31 21.00 22.63 -2.69
CA LEU A 31 19.73 22.15 -2.14
C LEU A 31 18.53 22.63 -2.95
N VAL A 32 18.54 23.88 -3.45
CA VAL A 32 17.46 24.41 -4.30
C VAL A 32 17.32 23.60 -5.59
N GLY A 33 18.41 23.06 -6.16
CA GLY A 33 18.34 22.15 -7.31
C GLY A 33 18.04 20.70 -6.93
N ALA A 34 18.67 20.19 -5.86
CA ALA A 34 18.58 18.79 -5.47
C ALA A 34 17.24 18.41 -4.84
N VAL A 35 16.64 19.30 -4.05
CA VAL A 35 15.39 19.02 -3.33
C VAL A 35 14.22 18.78 -4.29
N PRO A 36 13.92 19.65 -5.27
CA PRO A 36 12.85 19.38 -6.24
C PRO A 36 13.09 18.09 -7.04
N THR A 37 14.34 17.83 -7.41
CA THR A 37 14.73 16.61 -8.13
C THR A 37 14.47 15.37 -7.28
N TYR A 38 14.84 15.41 -6.00
CA TYR A 38 14.57 14.33 -5.06
C TYR A 38 13.07 14.07 -4.87
N PHE A 39 12.27 15.13 -4.68
CA PHE A 39 10.81 14.99 -4.56
C PHE A 39 10.18 14.43 -5.84
N TYR A 40 10.62 14.88 -7.01
CA TYR A 40 10.16 14.38 -8.30
C TYR A 40 10.46 12.89 -8.47
N LEU A 41 11.72 12.49 -8.26
CA LEU A 41 12.12 11.09 -8.37
C LEU A 41 11.39 10.23 -7.34
N LYS A 42 11.25 10.69 -6.10
CA LYS A 42 10.47 10.00 -5.07
C LYS A 42 9.04 9.74 -5.52
N GLN A 43 8.37 10.74 -6.10
CA GLN A 43 7.00 10.60 -6.57
C GLN A 43 6.90 9.65 -7.77
N LEU A 44 7.81 9.78 -8.73
CA LEU A 44 7.88 8.91 -9.90
C LEU A 44 8.09 7.46 -9.50
N PHE A 45 9.15 7.18 -8.73
CA PHE A 45 9.45 5.83 -8.25
C PHE A 45 8.31 5.26 -7.40
N LEU A 46 7.69 6.05 -6.52
CA LEU A 46 6.55 5.56 -5.73
C LEU A 46 5.40 5.12 -6.63
N SER A 47 5.08 5.91 -7.67
CA SER A 47 3.99 5.59 -8.59
C SER A 47 4.30 4.35 -9.45
N GLU A 48 5.52 4.24 -9.97
CA GLU A 48 5.96 3.08 -10.77
C GLU A 48 5.99 1.80 -9.92
N PHE A 49 6.58 1.86 -8.72
CA PHE A 49 6.63 0.71 -7.81
C PHE A 49 5.23 0.22 -7.42
N MET A 50 4.31 1.16 -7.18
CA MET A 50 2.93 0.81 -6.84
C MET A 50 2.20 0.19 -8.03
N ASN A 51 2.37 0.72 -9.24
CA ASN A 51 1.77 0.14 -10.44
C ASN A 51 2.31 -1.27 -10.70
N ASP A 52 3.61 -1.49 -10.56
CA ASP A 52 4.23 -2.81 -10.71
C ASP A 52 3.76 -3.80 -9.62
N ALA A 53 3.57 -3.33 -8.39
CA ALA A 53 3.05 -4.15 -7.30
C ALA A 53 1.59 -4.54 -7.54
N VAL A 54 0.76 -3.58 -7.98
CA VAL A 54 -0.64 -3.81 -8.35
C VAL A 54 -0.73 -4.83 -9.49
N ALA A 55 0.05 -4.67 -10.55
CA ALA A 55 0.07 -5.59 -11.68
C ALA A 55 0.46 -7.02 -11.27
N ARG A 56 1.45 -7.16 -10.38
CA ARG A 56 1.87 -8.47 -9.85
C ARG A 56 0.77 -9.13 -9.03
N VAL A 57 0.20 -8.42 -8.07
CA VAL A 57 -0.86 -8.95 -7.19
C VAL A 57 -2.08 -9.33 -8.02
N ALA A 58 -2.50 -8.48 -8.96
CA ALA A 58 -3.60 -8.79 -9.87
C ALA A 58 -3.33 -10.06 -10.70
N GLY A 59 -2.15 -10.15 -11.33
CA GLY A 59 -1.80 -11.33 -12.14
C GLY A 59 -1.75 -12.62 -11.32
N HIS A 60 -1.15 -12.59 -10.12
CA HIS A 60 -1.14 -13.76 -9.23
C HIS A 60 -2.55 -14.14 -8.77
N ALA A 61 -3.39 -13.16 -8.41
CA ALA A 61 -4.77 -13.40 -7.99
C ALA A 61 -5.61 -14.01 -9.12
N GLN A 62 -5.43 -13.54 -10.35
CA GLN A 62 -6.13 -14.09 -11.53
C GLN A 62 -5.71 -15.54 -11.79
N LEU A 63 -4.40 -15.83 -11.82
CA LEU A 63 -3.90 -17.19 -12.04
C LEU A 63 -4.39 -18.16 -10.96
N LEU A 64 -4.38 -17.72 -9.70
CA LEU A 64 -4.88 -18.51 -8.58
C LEU A 64 -6.40 -18.70 -8.68
N GLY A 65 -7.15 -17.64 -9.01
CA GLY A 65 -8.60 -17.69 -9.21
C GLY A 65 -9.00 -18.67 -10.31
N ASP A 66 -8.33 -18.60 -11.46
CA ASP A 66 -8.56 -19.50 -12.60
C ASP A 66 -8.24 -20.96 -12.23
N PHE A 67 -7.15 -21.19 -11.52
CA PHE A 67 -6.78 -22.52 -11.03
C PHE A 67 -7.84 -23.08 -10.09
N LEU A 68 -8.28 -22.32 -9.10
CA LEU A 68 -9.29 -22.74 -8.12
C LEU A 68 -10.68 -22.94 -8.76
N THR A 69 -11.01 -22.19 -9.81
CA THR A 69 -12.31 -22.31 -10.49
C THR A 69 -12.43 -23.62 -11.28
N ARG A 70 -11.30 -24.17 -11.77
CA ARG A 70 -11.26 -25.44 -12.51
C ARG A 70 -11.49 -26.66 -11.62
N GLU A 71 -11.12 -26.57 -10.35
CA GLU A 71 -11.32 -27.66 -9.38
C GLU A 71 -12.75 -27.67 -8.86
N PRO A 72 -13.53 -28.76 -8.98
CA PRO A 72 -14.95 -28.76 -8.59
C PRO A 72 -15.18 -28.94 -7.08
N ALA A 73 -14.26 -29.61 -6.37
CA ALA A 73 -14.44 -29.96 -4.97
C ALA A 73 -13.81 -28.93 -4.03
N LEU A 74 -14.60 -28.44 -3.06
CA LEU A 74 -14.13 -27.48 -2.05
C LEU A 74 -12.92 -28.02 -1.27
N GLN A 75 -12.93 -29.30 -0.89
CA GLN A 75 -11.85 -29.89 -0.11
C GLN A 75 -10.52 -29.88 -0.88
N THR A 76 -10.55 -30.24 -2.17
CA THR A 76 -9.37 -30.21 -3.04
C THR A 76 -8.81 -28.79 -3.16
N ARG A 77 -9.68 -27.79 -3.35
CA ARG A 77 -9.26 -26.37 -3.39
C ARG A 77 -8.53 -25.94 -2.12
N LEU A 78 -9.03 -26.32 -0.95
CA LEU A 78 -8.42 -25.97 0.33
C LEU A 78 -7.07 -26.66 0.52
N THR A 79 -6.95 -27.94 0.17
CA THR A 79 -5.68 -28.67 0.24
C THR A 79 -4.63 -28.10 -0.71
N GLU A 80 -5.00 -27.72 -1.92
CA GLU A 80 -4.07 -27.05 -2.84
C GLU A 80 -3.64 -25.68 -2.30
N LEU A 81 -4.56 -24.93 -1.68
CA LEU A 81 -4.22 -23.66 -1.02
C LEU A 81 -3.24 -23.85 0.14
N GLU A 82 -3.38 -24.91 0.93
CA GLU A 82 -2.42 -25.27 1.98
C GLU A 82 -1.02 -25.57 1.43
N HIS A 83 -0.93 -26.15 0.23
CA HIS A 83 0.35 -26.42 -0.42
C HIS A 83 0.96 -25.19 -1.11
N LEU A 84 0.14 -24.31 -1.67
CA LEU A 84 0.59 -23.13 -2.40
C LEU A 84 0.93 -21.95 -1.47
N ALA A 85 0.17 -21.77 -0.39
CA ALA A 85 0.31 -20.63 0.51
C ALA A 85 1.73 -20.45 1.10
N PRO A 86 2.49 -21.49 1.48
CA PRO A 86 3.85 -21.33 2.01
C PRO A 86 4.87 -20.85 0.98
N ILE A 87 4.56 -20.98 -0.32
CA ILE A 87 5.46 -20.65 -1.43
C ILE A 87 5.16 -19.24 -1.96
N MET A 88 3.93 -18.76 -1.77
CA MET A 88 3.53 -17.41 -2.16
C MET A 88 4.09 -16.37 -1.20
N THR A 89 4.42 -15.19 -1.75
CA THR A 89 4.88 -14.05 -0.93
C THR A 89 3.69 -13.30 -0.33
N GLU A 90 2.55 -13.37 -1.01
CA GLU A 90 1.31 -12.71 -0.65
C GLU A 90 0.51 -13.54 0.36
N ARG A 91 -0.20 -12.86 1.26
CA ARG A 91 -1.20 -13.50 2.13
C ARG A 91 -2.42 -13.86 1.29
N ILE A 92 -2.88 -15.10 1.40
CA ILE A 92 -4.05 -15.60 0.69
C ILE A 92 -5.16 -15.85 1.72
N THR A 93 -6.33 -15.28 1.47
CA THR A 93 -7.54 -15.57 2.26
C THR A 93 -8.63 -16.06 1.32
N TYR A 94 -9.10 -17.29 1.52
CA TYR A 94 -10.23 -17.85 0.76
C TYR A 94 -11.52 -17.64 1.55
N ILE A 95 -12.48 -16.94 0.94
CA ILE A 95 -13.71 -16.50 1.61
C ILE A 95 -14.90 -17.26 1.02
N GLY A 96 -15.70 -17.89 1.89
CA GLY A 96 -16.94 -18.53 1.47
C GLY A 96 -18.06 -17.52 1.19
N VAL A 97 -19.15 -17.98 0.56
CA VAL A 97 -20.33 -17.14 0.24
C VAL A 97 -20.98 -16.47 1.46
N SER A 98 -20.79 -17.04 2.65
CA SER A 98 -21.28 -16.49 3.93
C SER A 98 -20.43 -15.32 4.44
N GLY A 99 -19.30 -15.04 3.81
CA GLY A 99 -18.35 -14.03 4.26
C GLY A 99 -17.33 -14.50 5.29
N ARG A 100 -17.47 -15.74 5.77
CA ARG A 100 -16.50 -16.33 6.68
C ARG A 100 -15.28 -16.84 5.89
N PRO A 101 -14.06 -16.59 6.37
CA PRO A 101 -12.88 -17.18 5.77
C PRO A 101 -12.91 -18.69 5.99
N LEU A 102 -12.64 -19.43 4.92
CA LEU A 102 -12.50 -20.89 4.92
C LEU A 102 -11.03 -21.31 4.94
N PHE A 103 -10.14 -20.43 4.49
CA PHE A 103 -8.68 -20.59 4.55
C PHE A 103 -8.02 -19.21 4.70
N ASP A 104 -6.94 -19.13 5.46
CA ASP A 104 -6.09 -17.94 5.54
C ASP A 104 -4.64 -18.37 5.75
N SER A 105 -3.72 -17.89 4.92
CA SER A 105 -2.31 -18.30 4.99
C SER A 105 -1.54 -17.73 6.18
N SER A 106 -2.10 -16.74 6.89
CA SER A 106 -1.43 -16.06 8.01
C SER A 106 -2.02 -16.40 9.38
N LEU A 107 -3.16 -17.08 9.42
CA LEU A 107 -3.86 -17.43 10.65
C LEU A 107 -3.90 -18.94 10.80
N ASP A 108 -3.35 -19.44 11.90
CA ASP A 108 -3.38 -20.87 12.22
C ASP A 108 -4.79 -21.35 12.65
N ASP A 109 -5.63 -20.45 13.15
CA ASP A 109 -7.01 -20.74 13.56
C ASP A 109 -8.00 -19.69 13.03
N LEU A 110 -9.04 -20.18 12.36
CA LEU A 110 -10.12 -19.39 11.76
C LEU A 110 -11.35 -19.25 12.67
N HIS A 111 -11.42 -19.95 13.81
CA HIS A 111 -12.59 -19.97 14.69
C HIS A 111 -12.94 -18.60 15.31
N GLY A 112 -11.97 -17.68 15.37
CA GLY A 112 -12.18 -16.29 15.79
C GLY A 112 -12.20 -15.28 14.65
N ALA A 113 -12.13 -15.72 13.39
CA ALA A 113 -11.96 -14.81 12.27
C ALA A 113 -13.24 -14.00 12.00
N GLU A 114 -13.09 -12.68 11.94
CA GLU A 114 -14.18 -11.76 11.65
C GLU A 114 -14.79 -11.99 10.25
N ASN A 115 -16.05 -11.59 10.09
CA ASN A 115 -16.72 -11.66 8.80
C ASN A 115 -16.08 -10.68 7.82
N GLN A 116 -15.56 -11.22 6.72
CA GLN A 116 -14.81 -10.46 5.72
C GLN A 116 -15.72 -9.62 4.81
N LEU A 117 -17.04 -9.85 4.79
CA LEU A 117 -17.99 -9.09 3.95
C LEU A 117 -18.07 -7.60 4.28
N LEU A 118 -17.70 -7.24 5.52
CA LEU A 118 -17.69 -5.84 5.97
C LEU A 118 -16.45 -5.10 5.48
N LYS A 119 -15.45 -5.82 4.98
CA LYS A 119 -14.22 -5.20 4.48
C LYS A 119 -14.49 -4.51 3.13
N PRO A 120 -13.97 -3.29 2.92
CA PRO A 120 -14.22 -2.53 1.71
C PRO A 120 -13.70 -3.24 0.46
N GLU A 121 -12.55 -3.93 0.53
CA GLU A 121 -11.99 -4.73 -0.57
C GLU A 121 -12.95 -5.84 -1.03
N VAL A 122 -13.56 -6.58 -0.10
CA VAL A 122 -14.52 -7.64 -0.40
C VAL A 122 -15.84 -7.07 -0.90
N ALA A 123 -16.32 -5.97 -0.29
CA ALA A 123 -17.52 -5.29 -0.73
C ALA A 123 -17.38 -4.76 -2.18
N ARG A 124 -16.20 -4.24 -2.56
CA ARG A 124 -15.88 -3.84 -3.93
C ARG A 124 -15.84 -5.03 -4.88
N ALA A 125 -15.18 -6.14 -4.50
CA ALA A 125 -15.15 -7.36 -5.30
C ALA A 125 -16.55 -7.93 -5.57
N LEU A 126 -17.47 -7.78 -4.61
CA LEU A 126 -18.88 -8.17 -4.75
C LEU A 126 -19.76 -7.14 -5.50
N GLY A 127 -19.19 -6.04 -5.99
CA GLY A 127 -19.92 -4.98 -6.69
C GLY A 127 -20.85 -4.14 -5.81
N LYS A 128 -20.68 -4.18 -4.48
CA LYS A 128 -21.52 -3.41 -3.53
C LYS A 128 -21.05 -1.97 -3.32
N MET A 129 -19.85 -1.63 -3.80
CA MET A 129 -19.26 -0.29 -3.74
C MET A 129 -18.82 0.15 -5.14
N PRO A 130 -18.84 1.47 -5.43
CA PRO A 130 -18.30 2.00 -6.68
C PRO A 130 -16.81 1.66 -6.84
N GLN A 131 -16.41 1.33 -8.06
CA GLN A 131 -15.02 1.05 -8.41
C GLN A 131 -14.21 2.36 -8.44
N ASP A 132 -13.05 2.37 -7.78
CA ASP A 132 -12.05 3.44 -7.92
C ASP A 132 -11.24 3.27 -9.21
N GLU A 133 -10.64 4.34 -9.75
CA GLU A 133 -9.79 4.28 -10.96
C GLU A 133 -8.58 3.33 -10.83
N ALA A 134 -8.14 3.03 -9.60
CA ALA A 134 -7.10 2.03 -9.32
C ALA A 134 -7.56 0.58 -9.64
N PHE A 135 -8.87 0.39 -9.84
CA PHE A 135 -9.50 -0.85 -10.28
C PHE A 135 -9.52 -0.88 -11.82
N ASN A 136 -8.35 -0.91 -12.46
CA ASN A 136 -8.31 -1.19 -13.90
C ASN A 136 -8.45 -2.70 -14.10
N GLY A 137 -9.68 -3.19 -13.90
CA GLY A 137 -10.11 -4.57 -14.15
C GLY A 137 -10.15 -4.88 -15.64
N GLN A 138 -9.01 -4.76 -16.33
CA GLN A 138 -8.90 -5.20 -17.72
C GLN A 138 -9.07 -6.71 -17.86
N GLU A 139 -9.08 -7.44 -16.74
CA GLU A 139 -9.28 -8.88 -16.68
C GLU A 139 -10.53 -9.23 -15.85
N ALA A 140 -11.36 -10.11 -16.40
CA ALA A 140 -12.63 -10.48 -15.82
C ALA A 140 -12.45 -11.09 -14.42
N ASN A 141 -13.21 -10.58 -13.44
CA ASN A 141 -13.32 -11.10 -12.07
C ASN A 141 -12.10 -10.90 -11.14
N THR A 142 -11.13 -10.04 -11.51
CA THR A 142 -9.99 -9.69 -10.65
C THR A 142 -9.95 -8.19 -10.38
N GLY A 143 -9.48 -7.80 -9.20
CA GLY A 143 -9.27 -6.40 -8.87
C GLY A 143 -8.41 -6.22 -7.63
N VAL A 144 -7.74 -5.07 -7.56
CA VAL A 144 -6.82 -4.74 -6.46
C VAL A 144 -7.37 -3.54 -5.69
N SER A 145 -7.31 -3.64 -4.37
CA SER A 145 -7.71 -2.60 -3.44
C SER A 145 -6.51 -2.14 -2.62
N ARG A 146 -6.28 -0.82 -2.62
CA ARG A 146 -5.29 -0.19 -1.76
C ARG A 146 -5.95 0.29 -0.47
N ARG A 147 -5.39 -0.06 0.69
CA ARG A 147 -5.84 0.47 1.99
C ARG A 147 -4.66 0.77 2.88
N PHE A 148 -4.67 1.98 3.45
CA PHE A 148 -3.74 2.37 4.48
C PHE A 148 -4.23 1.84 5.83
N SER A 149 -3.40 1.05 6.52
CA SER A 149 -3.69 0.58 7.88
C SER A 149 -3.22 1.62 8.88
N GLU A 150 -4.15 2.28 9.57
CA GLU A 150 -3.83 3.26 10.61
C GLU A 150 -3.03 2.63 11.76
N THR A 151 -3.33 1.38 12.10
CA THR A 151 -2.68 0.65 13.21
C THR A 151 -1.25 0.24 12.88
N GLY A 152 -0.99 -0.11 11.62
CA GLY A 152 0.35 -0.53 11.16
C GLY A 152 1.19 0.62 10.61
N GLN A 153 0.58 1.75 10.26
CA GLN A 153 1.17 2.80 9.40
C GLN A 153 1.75 2.24 8.09
N VAL A 154 1.21 1.12 7.63
CA VAL A 154 1.63 0.43 6.41
C VAL A 154 0.49 0.48 5.42
N GLU A 155 0.86 0.75 4.18
CA GLU A 155 -0.02 0.66 3.06
C GLU A 155 -0.04 -0.75 2.50
N THR A 156 -1.23 -1.33 2.37
CA THR A 156 -1.41 -2.72 1.96
C THR A 156 -2.26 -2.78 0.70
N LEU A 157 -1.82 -3.61 -0.24
CA LEU A 157 -2.59 -4.01 -1.40
C LEU A 157 -3.33 -5.31 -1.06
N TYR A 158 -4.61 -5.35 -1.41
CA TYR A 158 -5.54 -6.45 -1.21
C TYR A 158 -6.08 -6.92 -2.55
#